data_AF-A0A7W1SSU3-F1
#
_entry.id   AF-A0A7W1SSU3-F1
#
_cell.length_a   1.000
_cell.length_b   1.000
_cell.length_c   1.000
_cell.angle_alpha   90.00
_cell.angle_beta   90.00
_cell.angle_gamma   90.00
#
_symmetry.space_group_name_H-M   'P 1'
#
loop_
_entity.id
_entity.type
_entity.pdbx_description
1 polymer ?
#
loop_
_entity_poly.entity_id
_entity_poly.type
_entity_poly.pdbx_seq_one_letter_code
_entity_poly.pdbx_strand_id
1 'polypeptide(L)'
;GVAERVPYREPGSRERHEYRLTAAGWDLRPVILAMLEWGDAHRAGPDGPPVQMEHRDCGAPVHVELRCADGHVIDPATRLRSVASPAALAAAR
;
A
#
# COMPACT_ATOMS: atom_id res chain seq x y z
N GLY A 1 -10.90 -8.75 6.82
CA GLY A 1 -9.50 -8.36 7.04
C GLY A 1 -8.69 -8.75 5.83
N VAL A 2 -7.55 -8.09 5.58
CA VAL A 2 -6.72 -8.11 4.34
C VAL A 2 -7.07 -9.18 3.29
N ALA A 3 -6.99 -10.47 3.65
CA ALA A 3 -7.43 -11.57 2.80
C ALA A 3 -8.55 -12.40 3.44
N GLU A 4 -9.40 -12.98 2.60
CA GLU A 4 -10.39 -14.00 2.94
C GLU A 4 -9.93 -15.38 2.45
N ARG A 5 -10.28 -16.40 3.22
CA ARG A 5 -9.93 -17.79 2.92
C ARG A 5 -11.11 -18.45 2.20
N VAL A 6 -10.91 -18.84 0.94
CA VAL A 6 -11.97 -19.45 0.12
C VAL A 6 -11.60 -20.89 -0.28
N PRO A 7 -12.57 -21.84 -0.31
CA PRO A 7 -12.32 -23.19 -0.81
C PRO A 7 -11.94 -23.17 -2.29
N TYR A 8 -10.96 -23.99 -2.66
CA TYR A 8 -10.49 -24.17 -4.03
C TYR A 8 -10.19 -25.64 -4.29
N ARG A 9 -10.50 -26.12 -5.49
CA ARG A 9 -10.25 -27.51 -5.91
C ARG A 9 -9.84 -27.54 -7.38
N GLU A 10 -8.65 -28.06 -7.65
CA GLU A 10 -8.26 -28.39 -9.02
C GLU A 10 -8.97 -29.67 -9.48
N PRO A 11 -9.30 -29.80 -10.78
CA PRO A 11 -9.86 -31.03 -11.30
C PRO A 11 -8.99 -32.24 -10.95
N GLY A 12 -9.57 -33.23 -10.26
CA GLY A 12 -8.87 -34.43 -9.81
C GLY A 12 -8.07 -34.31 -8.50
N SER A 13 -8.06 -33.15 -7.83
CA SER A 13 -7.34 -32.95 -6.58
C SER A 13 -8.26 -32.97 -5.33
N ARG A 14 -7.64 -33.10 -4.16
CA ARG A 14 -8.31 -32.80 -2.87
C ARG A 14 -8.57 -31.30 -2.75
N GLU A 15 -9.59 -30.95 -1.99
CA GLU A 15 -9.92 -29.55 -1.65
C GLU A 15 -8.79 -28.89 -0.84
N ARG A 16 -8.48 -27.66 -1.22
CA ARG A 16 -7.55 -26.75 -0.56
C ARG A 16 -8.26 -25.42 -0.32
N HIS A 17 -7.54 -24.49 0.29
CA HIS A 17 -8.00 -23.12 0.43
C HIS A 17 -7.01 -22.20 -0.25
N GLU A 18 -7.52 -21.16 -0.89
CA GLU A 18 -6.73 -20.03 -1.37
C GLU A 18 -7.10 -18.76 -0.59
N TYR A 19 -6.20 -17.78 -0.60
CA TYR A 19 -6.39 -16.49 0.05
C TYR A 19 -6.64 -15.44 -1.02
N ARG A 20 -7.85 -14.87 -1.02
CA ARG A 20 -8.22 -13.79 -1.92
C ARG A 20 -8.18 -12.47 -1.19
N LEU A 21 -7.66 -11.43 -1.84
CA LEU A 21 -7.66 -10.09 -1.25
C LEU A 21 -9.10 -9.58 -1.10
N THR A 22 -9.39 -9.08 0.09
CA THR A 22 -10.59 -8.30 0.36
C THR A 22 -10.44 -6.88 -0.18
N ALA A 23 -11.51 -6.08 -0.20
CA ALA A 23 -11.41 -4.65 -0.54
C ALA A 23 -10.35 -3.93 0.31
N ALA A 24 -10.39 -4.13 1.63
CA ALA A 24 -9.39 -3.59 2.55
C ALA A 24 -7.95 -4.10 2.27
N GLY A 25 -7.80 -5.30 1.69
CA GLY A 25 -6.50 -5.81 1.28
C GLY A 25 -5.99 -5.16 -0.01
N TRP A 26 -6.89 -4.85 -0.95
CA TRP A 26 -6.55 -4.07 -2.13
C TRP A 26 -6.17 -2.62 -1.77
N ASP A 27 -6.83 -2.04 -0.78
CA ASP A 27 -6.55 -0.67 -0.31
C ASP A 27 -5.17 -0.53 0.35
N LEU A 28 -4.47 -1.63 0.66
CA LEU A 28 -3.10 -1.61 1.18
C LEU A 28 -2.03 -1.36 0.12
N ARG A 29 -2.38 -1.33 -1.17
CA ARG A 29 -1.43 -1.08 -2.27
C ARG A 29 -0.51 0.14 -2.01
N PRO A 30 -0.99 1.33 -1.59
CA PRO A 30 -0.12 2.48 -1.34
C PRO A 30 0.90 2.24 -0.23
N VAL A 31 0.56 1.46 0.81
CA VAL A 31 1.47 1.13 1.90
C VAL A 31 2.60 0.24 1.40
N ILE A 32 2.28 -0.78 0.60
CA ILE A 32 3.27 -1.70 0.03
C ILE A 32 4.22 -0.94 -0.90
N LEU A 33 3.69 -0.06 -1.76
CA LEU A 33 4.50 0.76 -2.66
C LEU A 33 5.44 1.71 -1.90
N ALA A 34 4.95 2.38 -0.85
CA ALA A 34 5.78 3.27 -0.04
C ALA A 34 6.93 2.51 0.67
N MET A 35 6.67 1.27 1.10
CA MET A 35 7.71 0.41 1.69
C MET A 35 8.77 -0.01 0.66
N LEU A 36 8.36 -0.32 -0.58
CA LEU A 36 9.29 -0.61 -1.66
C LEU A 36 10.16 0.60 -1.98
N GLU A 37 9.55 1.78 -2.17
CA GLU A 37 10.27 3.02 -2.47
C GLU A 37 11.28 3.40 -1.37
N TRP A 38 10.92 3.23 -0.09
CA TRP A 38 11.87 3.38 1.02
C TRP A 38 13.02 2.35 0.94
N GLY A 39 12.69 1.09 0.63
CA GLY A 39 13.68 0.03 0.47
C GLY A 39 14.67 0.33 -0.65
N ASP A 40 14.18 0.80 -1.79
CA ASP A 40 15.00 1.17 -2.94
C ASP A 40 15.94 2.33 -2.59
N ALA A 41 15.46 3.35 -1.89
CA ALA A 41 16.26 4.50 -1.48
C ALA A 41 17.37 4.18 -0.46
N HIS A 42 17.18 3.15 0.38
CA HIS A 42 18.05 2.92 1.54
C HIS A 42 18.74 1.55 1.57
N ARG A 43 18.30 0.59 0.76
CA ARG A 43 18.77 -0.81 0.80
C ARG A 43 19.21 -1.34 -0.57
N ALA A 44 18.99 -0.60 -1.65
CA ALA A 44 19.47 -1.00 -2.97
C ALA A 44 21.01 -1.09 -3.00
N GLY A 45 21.51 -2.15 -3.65
CA GLY A 45 22.94 -2.32 -3.91
C GLY A 45 23.41 -1.48 -5.11
N PRO A 46 24.68 -1.63 -5.52
CA PRO A 46 25.23 -0.90 -6.68
C PRO A 46 24.49 -1.21 -7.99
N ASP A 47 23.86 -2.39 -8.08
CA ASP A 47 23.08 -2.83 -9.24
C ASP A 47 21.63 -2.31 -9.23
N GLY A 48 21.26 -1.50 -8.22
CA GLY A 48 19.92 -0.92 -8.07
C GLY A 48 18.93 -1.79 -7.29
N PRO A 49 17.64 -1.39 -7.25
CA PRO A 49 16.60 -2.13 -6.57
C PRO A 49 16.22 -3.41 -7.33
N PRO A 50 15.86 -4.51 -6.64
CA PRO A 50 15.54 -5.78 -7.29
C PRO A 50 14.20 -5.77 -8.03
N VAL A 51 13.33 -4.81 -7.72
CA VAL A 51 11.99 -4.66 -8.31
C VAL A 51 11.73 -3.18 -8.54
N GLN A 52 11.25 -2.83 -9.73
CA GLN A 52 10.72 -1.49 -10.03
C GLN A 52 9.24 -1.60 -10.38
N MET A 53 8.44 -0.64 -9.91
CA MET A 53 7.02 -0.59 -10.22
C MET A 53 6.78 0.37 -11.37
N GLU A 54 6.15 -0.13 -12.43
CA GLU A 54 5.81 0.66 -13.61
C GLU A 54 4.30 0.60 -13.87
N HIS A 55 3.77 1.67 -14.43
CA HIS A 55 2.41 1.68 -14.93
C HIS A 55 2.35 0.79 -16.18
N ARG A 56 1.58 -0.29 -16.08
CA ARG A 56 1.50 -1.35 -17.10
C ARG A 56 1.29 -0.82 -18.52
N ASP A 57 0.47 0.22 -18.69
CA ASP A 57 0.05 0.65 -20.03
C ASP A 57 0.99 1.68 -20.67
N CYS A 58 1.84 2.37 -19.88
CA CYS A 58 2.79 3.35 -20.43
C CYS A 58 4.26 3.15 -20.04
N GLY A 59 4.57 2.21 -19.14
CA GLY A 59 5.92 1.94 -18.66
C GLY A 59 6.50 3.01 -17.74
N ALA A 60 5.73 4.04 -17.37
CA ALA A 60 6.23 5.10 -16.49
C ALA A 60 6.43 4.55 -15.05
N PRO A 61 7.52 4.90 -14.36
CA PRO A 61 7.71 4.55 -12.95
C PRO A 61 6.57 5.05 -12.06
N VAL A 62 6.21 4.24 -11.07
CA VAL A 62 5.15 4.55 -10.09
C VAL A 62 5.79 4.89 -8.75
N HIS A 63 5.38 6.03 -8.19
CA HIS A 63 5.83 6.53 -6.89
C HIS A 63 4.62 6.86 -6.01
N VAL A 64 4.82 6.86 -4.69
CA VAL A 64 3.77 7.29 -3.74
C VAL A 64 3.89 8.78 -3.48
N GLU A 65 2.81 9.52 -3.75
CA GLU A 65 2.72 10.95 -3.45
C GLU A 65 1.65 11.21 -2.40
N LEU A 66 2.01 11.98 -1.36
CA LEU A 66 1.07 12.45 -0.36
C LEU A 66 0.49 13.79 -0.79
N ARG A 67 -0.83 13.95 -0.69
CA ARG A 67 -1.53 15.21 -0.96
C ARG A 67 -2.48 15.56 0.17
N CYS A 68 -2.65 16.86 0.45
CA CYS A 68 -3.76 17.30 1.29
C CYS A 68 -5.08 17.31 0.50
N ALA A 69 -6.19 17.51 1.20
CA ALA A 69 -7.52 17.59 0.59
C ALA A 69 -7.67 18.71 -0.46
N ASP A 70 -6.86 19.77 -0.35
CA ASP A 70 -6.84 20.89 -1.30
C ASP A 70 -5.90 20.65 -2.49
N GLY A 71 -5.29 19.46 -2.58
CA GLY A 71 -4.47 19.04 -3.72
C GLY A 71 -2.99 19.43 -3.65
N HIS A 72 -2.54 20.13 -2.59
CA HIS A 72 -1.12 20.42 -2.38
C HIS A 72 -0.33 19.13 -2.14
N VAL A 73 0.85 19.04 -2.77
CA VAL A 73 1.81 17.95 -2.52
C VAL A 73 2.43 18.14 -1.13
N ILE A 74 2.55 17.05 -0.39
CA ILE A 74 3.18 16.99 0.92
C ILE A 74 4.56 16.35 0.75
N ASP A 75 5.58 17.19 0.77
CA ASP A 75 6.98 16.76 0.75
C ASP A 75 7.55 16.63 2.19
N PRO A 76 8.80 16.13 2.36
CA PRO A 76 9.42 16.01 3.68
C PRO A 76 9.61 17.33 4.46
N ALA A 77 9.64 18.49 3.78
CA ALA A 77 9.74 19.79 4.43
C ALA A 77 8.37 20.34 4.86
N THR A 78 7.29 19.76 4.34
CA THR A 78 5.92 20.17 4.63
C THR A 78 5.54 19.82 6.06
N ARG A 79 5.18 20.84 6.84
CA ARG A 79 4.78 20.66 8.24
C ARG A 79 3.36 20.13 8.34
N LEU A 80 3.22 18.94 8.90
CA LEU A 80 1.94 18.35 9.25
C LEU A 80 1.58 18.64 10.71
N ARG A 81 0.28 18.75 10.98
CA ARG A 81 -0.26 18.85 12.34
C ARG A 81 -1.25 17.72 12.59
N SER A 82 -1.15 17.08 13.74
CA SER A 82 -2.16 16.14 14.23
C SER A 82 -3.27 16.93 14.92
N VAL A 83 -4.52 16.67 14.55
CA VAL A 83 -5.70 17.24 15.21
C VAL A 83 -6.56 16.12 15.77
N ALA A 84 -7.14 16.32 16.95
CA ALA A 84 -8.05 15.34 17.54
C ALA A 84 -9.30 15.22 16.66
N SER A 85 -9.64 13.99 16.27
CA SER A 85 -10.90 13.74 15.57
C SER A 85 -12.08 13.83 16.54
N PRO A 86 -13.31 14.11 16.06
CA PRO A 86 -14.51 14.05 16.89
C PRO A 86 -14.65 12.70 17.62
N ALA A 87 -14.27 11.60 16.96
CA ALA A 87 -14.26 10.26 17.54
C ALA A 87 -13.25 10.13 18.69
N ALA A 88 -12.04 10.69 18.54
CA ALA A 88 -11.03 10.69 19.60
C ALA A 88 -11.49 11.48 20.83
N LEU A 89 -12.18 12.61 20.62
CA LEU A 89 -12.74 13.41 21.71
C LEU A 89 -13.90 12.70 22.43
N ALA A 90 -14.71 11.92 21.70
CA ALA A 90 -15.80 11.14 22.27
C ALA A 90 -15.31 9.97 23.13
N ALA A 91 -14.20 9.32 22.76
CA ALA A 91 -13.61 8.21 23.51
C ALA A 91 -12.87 8.64 24.80
N ALA A 92 -12.57 9.93 24.95
CA ALA A 92 -11.90 10.49 26.12
C ALA A 92 -12.87 10.95 27.24
N ARG A 93 -14.18 10.74 27.04
CA ARG A 93 -15.25 11.00 28.02
C ARG A 93 -15.70 9.69 28.67
#